data_AF-A0A257XLV8-F1
#
_entry.id   AF-A0A257XLV8-F1
#
_cell.length_a   1.000
_cell.length_b   1.000
_cell.length_c   1.000
_cell.angle_alpha   90.00
_cell.angle_beta   90.00
_cell.angle_gamma   90.00
#
_symmetry.space_group_name_H-M   'P 1'
#
loop_
_entity.id
_entity.type
_entity.pdbx_description
1 polymer ?
#
loop_
_entity_poly.entity_id
_entity_poly.type
_entity_poly.pdbx_seq_one_letter_code
_entity_poly.pdbx_strand_id
1 'polypeptide(L)' 'FKLLPLMGKLVAQDAGSYQYLAESIRMHPGQEELKAMMETAGFSKVSYHNLTAGVVALHKGFKV' A
#
# COMPACT_ATOMS: atom_id res chain seq x y z
N PHE A 1 7.89 4.31 -12.38
CA PHE A 1 8.71 4.81 -11.26
C PHE A 1 9.54 6.07 -11.54
N LYS A 2 9.78 6.54 -12.78
CA LYS A 2 10.55 7.78 -13.01
C LYS A 2 9.77 9.09 -12.75
N LEU A 3 8.44 9.06 -12.73
CA LEU A 3 7.62 10.28 -12.56
C LEU A 3 7.54 10.81 -11.10
N LEU A 4 7.43 9.92 -10.11
CA LEU A 4 7.28 10.32 -8.70
C LEU A 4 8.51 11.09 -8.14
N PRO A 5 9.76 10.64 -8.37
CA PRO A 5 10.94 11.37 -7.90
C PRO A 5 11.12 12.74 -8.56
N LEU A 6 10.70 12.88 -9.84
CA LEU A 6 10.82 14.13 -10.59
C LEU A 6 9.81 15.18 -10.12
N MET A 7 8.59 14.77 -9.76
CA MET A 7 7.58 15.67 -9.18
C MET A 7 7.99 16.19 -7.79
N GLY A 8 8.66 15.34 -6.98
CA GLY A 8 9.21 15.77 -5.68
C GLY A 8 10.30 16.84 -5.80
N LYS A 9 11.05 16.88 -6.91
CA LYS A 9 12.11 17.88 -7.16
C LYS A 9 11.58 19.27 -7.53
N LEU A 10 10.36 19.37 -8.04
CA LEU A 10 9.76 20.62 -8.56
C LEU A 10 8.88 21.36 -7.54
N VAL A 11 8.51 20.72 -6.43
CA VAL A 11 7.49 21.25 -5.48
C VAL A 11 7.98 21.34 -4.02
N ALA A 12 9.17 20.81 -3.68
CA ALA A 12 9.52 20.55 -2.29
C ALA A 12 9.93 21.78 -1.47
N GLN A 13 9.03 22.20 -0.57
CA GLN A 13 9.40 22.66 0.77
C GLN A 13 9.44 21.51 1.81
N ASP A 14 9.16 20.27 1.40
CA ASP A 14 9.30 19.06 2.27
C ASP A 14 9.54 17.77 1.46
N ALA A 15 10.77 17.61 0.97
CA ALA A 15 11.18 16.43 0.19
C ALA A 15 11.19 15.13 1.01
N GLY A 16 11.38 15.23 2.34
CA GLY A 16 11.48 14.08 3.24
C GLY A 16 10.18 13.29 3.30
N SER A 17 9.05 13.99 3.45
CA SER A 17 7.72 13.35 3.50
C SER A 17 7.37 12.58 2.22
N TYR A 18 7.70 13.12 1.05
CA TYR A 18 7.45 12.44 -0.23
C TYR A 18 8.40 11.27 -0.48
N GLN A 19 9.65 11.35 -0.01
CA GLN A 19 10.57 10.22 -0.05
C GLN A 19 10.06 9.07 0.83
N TYR A 20 9.63 9.38 2.06
CA TYR A 20 9.03 8.39 2.96
C TYR A 20 7.77 7.75 2.37
N LEU A 21 6.89 8.54 1.73
CA LEU A 21 5.72 8.02 1.06
C LEU A 21 6.10 7.01 -0.05
N ALA A 22 7.05 7.36 -0.92
CA ALA A 22 7.47 6.48 -2.00
C ALA A 22 8.12 5.18 -1.47
N GLU A 23 8.92 5.29 -0.41
CA GLU A 23 9.58 4.15 0.23
C GLU A 23 8.57 3.24 0.95
N SER A 24 7.65 3.80 1.71
CA SER A 24 6.61 3.04 2.41
C SER A 24 5.69 2.29 1.44
N ILE A 25 5.29 2.91 0.31
CA ILE A 25 4.52 2.21 -0.75
C ILE A 25 5.33 1.04 -1.33
N ARG A 26 6.64 1.20 -1.53
CA ARG A 26 7.51 0.14 -2.07
C ARG A 26 7.67 -1.05 -1.12
N MET A 27 7.70 -0.76 0.19
CA MET A 27 7.88 -1.77 1.24
C MET A 27 6.56 -2.41 1.68
N HIS A 28 5.42 -1.82 1.33
CA HIS A 28 4.11 -2.37 1.69
C HIS A 28 3.88 -3.72 1.00
N PRO A 29 3.35 -4.74 1.71
CA PRO A 29 3.06 -6.04 1.12
C PRO A 29 2.07 -5.95 -0.04
N GLY A 30 2.20 -6.90 -0.98
CA GLY A 30 1.23 -7.04 -2.07
C GLY A 30 -0.17 -7.45 -1.57
N GLN A 31 -1.20 -7.37 -2.42
CA GLN A 31 -2.57 -7.63 -1.99
C GLN A 31 -2.77 -9.05 -1.44
N GLU A 32 -2.25 -10.07 -2.14
CA GLU A 32 -2.31 -11.46 -1.68
C GLU A 32 -1.45 -11.71 -0.43
N GLU A 33 -0.30 -11.06 -0.33
CA GLU A 33 0.59 -11.19 0.81
C GLU A 33 -0.06 -10.62 2.09
N LEU A 34 -0.63 -9.41 2.01
CA LEU A 34 -1.35 -8.82 3.12
C LEU A 34 -2.58 -9.64 3.51
N LYS A 35 -3.29 -10.22 2.53
CA LYS A 35 -4.40 -11.15 2.80
C LYS A 35 -3.91 -12.37 3.59
N ALA A 36 -2.81 -13.00 3.19
CA ALA A 36 -2.23 -14.14 3.91
C ALA A 36 -1.75 -13.77 5.31
N MET A 37 -1.21 -12.55 5.50
CA MET A 37 -0.86 -12.03 6.82
C MET A 37 -2.09 -11.87 7.72
N MET A 38 -3.21 -11.37 7.19
CA MET A 38 -4.47 -11.28 7.94
C MET A 38 -5.02 -12.67 8.31
N GLU A 39 -4.97 -13.64 7.40
CA GLU A 39 -5.38 -15.02 7.68
C GLU A 39 -4.51 -15.62 8.79
N THR A 40 -3.19 -15.42 8.72
CA THR A 40 -2.22 -15.85 9.74
C THR A 40 -2.48 -15.17 11.09
N ALA A 41 -2.94 -13.91 11.09
CA ALA A 41 -3.32 -13.17 12.29
C ALA A 41 -4.67 -13.62 12.90
N GLY A 42 -5.35 -14.62 12.32
CA GLY A 42 -6.58 -15.21 12.85
C GLY A 42 -7.87 -14.58 12.30
N PHE A 43 -7.80 -13.76 11.25
CA PHE A 43 -9.00 -13.30 10.56
C PHE A 43 -9.50 -14.39 9.61
N SER A 44 -10.81 -14.59 9.56
CA SER A 44 -11.48 -15.50 8.62
C SER A 44 -12.18 -14.73 7.50
N LYS A 45 -12.49 -15.45 6.40
CA LYS A 45 -13.14 -14.90 5.20
C LYS A 45 -12.43 -13.65 4.67
N VAL A 46 -11.10 -13.66 4.69
CA VAL A 46 -10.31 -12.51 4.24
C VAL A 46 -10.41 -12.38 2.72
N SER A 47 -10.70 -11.17 2.25
CA SER A 47 -10.73 -10.83 0.83
C SER A 47 -10.28 -9.39 0.65
N TYR A 48 -9.84 -9.06 -0.56
CA TYR A 48 -9.54 -7.69 -0.93
C TYR A 48 -10.26 -7.31 -2.23
N HIS A 49 -10.45 -5.99 -2.41
CA HIS A 49 -10.98 -5.42 -3.65
C HIS A 49 -10.06 -4.31 -4.14
N ASN A 50 -9.61 -4.44 -5.40
CA ASN A 50 -8.77 -3.45 -6.04
C ASN A 50 -9.59 -2.22 -6.45
N LEU A 51 -9.07 -1.04 -6.12
CA LEU A 51 -9.59 0.26 -6.52
C LEU A 51 -8.58 0.94 -7.43
N THR A 52 -9.06 1.80 -8.33
CA THR A 52 -8.19 2.56 -9.25
C THR A 52 -7.20 1.65 -9.99
N ALA A 53 -7.72 0.56 -10.58
CA ALA A 53 -6.94 -0.45 -11.29
C ALA A 53 -5.78 -1.08 -10.47
N GLY A 54 -5.91 -1.15 -9.14
CA GLY A 54 -4.94 -1.81 -8.26
C GLY A 54 -3.89 -0.88 -7.65
N VAL A 55 -4.01 0.44 -7.84
CA VAL A 55 -3.16 1.42 -7.12
C VAL A 55 -3.39 1.33 -5.61
N VAL A 56 -4.64 1.06 -5.19
CA VAL A 56 -4.99 0.79 -3.78
C VAL A 56 -5.95 -0.40 -3.70
N ALA A 57 -6.00 -1.06 -2.55
CA ALA A 57 -6.92 -2.16 -2.29
C ALA A 57 -7.58 -2.02 -0.91
N LEU A 58 -8.85 -2.41 -0.82
CA LEU A 58 -9.58 -2.53 0.43
C LEU A 58 -9.58 -3.98 0.89
N HIS A 59 -8.90 -4.28 2.01
CA HIS A 59 -8.92 -5.59 2.64
C HIS A 59 -9.99 -5.67 3.73
N LYS A 60 -10.70 -6.79 3.79
CA LYS A 60 -11.72 -7.07 4.82
C LYS A 60 -11.60 -8.51 5.32
N GLY A 61 -11.89 -8.72 6.59
CA GLY A 61 -11.92 -10.04 7.24
C GLY A 61 -12.69 -9.98 8.56
N PHE A 62 -13.10 -11.13 9.08
CA PHE A 62 -13.87 -11.24 10.33
C PHE A 62 -13.05 -11.93 11.41
N LYS A 63 -13.00 -11.34 12.60
CA LYS A 63 -12.37 -11.97 13.76
C LYS A 63 -13.24 -13.13 14.23
N VAL A 64 -12.63 -14.30 14.41
CA VAL A 64 -13.24 -15.49 15.01
C VAL A 64 -12.85 -15.56 16.48
#